data_AF-A0A831W0R3-F1
#
_entry.id   AF-A0A831W0R3-F1
#
_cell.length_a   1.000
_cell.length_b   1.000
_cell.length_c   1.000
_cell.angle_alpha   90.00
_cell.angle_beta   90.00
_cell.angle_gamma   90.00
#
_symmetry.space_group_name_H-M   'P 1'
#
loop_
_entity.id
_entity.type
_entity.pdbx_description
1 polymer ?
#
loop_
_entity_poly.entity_id
_entity_poly.type
_entity_poly.pdbx_seq_one_letter_code
_entity_poly.pdbx_strand_id
1 'polypeptide(L)'
;MADYDFEGPAGLWMGLPPSVRAAALFALPFIIADFFNYYSAGTALAFSLPVLALFYAGCGGLASKFAGDDGRDPADFLYVGAIAGLALWATSLLVNTIISLIIGTATLGTTLLLGVPYLCLCAPVQLIVGGLLGMLGGWVYRKFFYNETLVNDEWS
;
A
#
# COMPACT_ATOMS: atom_id res chain seq x y z
N MET A 1 -12.16 32.55 -2.63
CA MET A 1 -13.28 31.92 -3.37
C MET A 1 -12.71 30.66 -3.98
N ALA A 2 -13.12 29.50 -3.47
CA ALA A 2 -12.67 28.22 -4.00
C ALA A 2 -13.68 27.81 -5.07
N ASP A 3 -13.31 28.05 -6.33
CA ASP A 3 -14.01 27.47 -7.47
C ASP A 3 -13.69 25.97 -7.44
N TYR A 4 -14.64 25.18 -6.95
CA TYR A 4 -14.63 23.73 -7.09
C TYR A 4 -15.05 23.40 -8.52
N ASP A 5 -14.14 23.63 -9.47
CA ASP A 5 -14.27 23.09 -10.81
C ASP A 5 -14.13 21.57 -10.72
N PHE A 6 -15.26 20.88 -10.86
CA PHE A 6 -15.35 19.43 -10.93
C PHE A 6 -14.80 18.98 -12.31
N GLU A 7 -13.49 19.07 -12.50
CA GLU A 7 -12.79 18.69 -13.74
C GLU A 7 -12.70 17.16 -13.91
N GLY A 8 -13.82 16.51 -14.23
CA GLY A 8 -13.84 15.14 -14.74
C GLY A 8 -13.20 14.04 -13.86
N PRO A 9 -13.07 12.79 -14.37
CA PRO A 9 -12.46 11.69 -13.64
C PRO A 9 -10.97 11.91 -13.32
N ALA A 10 -10.29 12.78 -14.06
CA ALA A 10 -8.89 13.14 -13.83
C ALA A 10 -8.71 14.08 -12.62
N GLY A 11 -9.59 15.07 -12.43
CA GLY A 11 -9.57 15.96 -11.27
C GLY A 11 -9.90 15.23 -9.96
N LEU A 12 -10.80 14.25 -10.02
CA LEU A 12 -11.12 13.37 -8.89
C LEU A 12 -9.92 12.50 -8.47
N TRP A 13 -9.12 12.03 -9.44
CA TRP A 13 -7.88 11.30 -9.17
C TRP A 13 -6.81 12.21 -8.56
N MET A 14 -6.60 13.40 -9.13
CA MET A 14 -5.63 14.39 -8.64
C MET A 14 -5.96 14.89 -7.22
N GLY A 15 -7.25 14.91 -6.83
CA GLY A 15 -7.68 15.28 -5.47
C GLY A 15 -7.44 14.22 -4.40
N LEU A 16 -7.06 13.00 -4.78
CA LEU A 16 -6.78 11.93 -3.81
C LEU A 16 -5.37 12.07 -3.21
N PRO A 17 -5.20 11.74 -1.91
CA PRO A 17 -3.88 11.70 -1.31
C PRO A 17 -2.93 10.79 -2.09
N PRO A 18 -1.64 11.15 -2.25
CA PRO A 18 -0.66 10.35 -3.00
C PRO A 18 -0.52 8.92 -2.49
N SER A 19 -0.66 8.72 -1.18
CA SER A 19 -0.68 7.40 -0.54
C SER A 19 -1.88 6.54 -0.96
N VAL A 20 -3.05 7.15 -1.14
CA VAL A 20 -4.28 6.46 -1.56
C VAL A 20 -4.22 6.11 -3.04
N ARG A 21 -3.70 7.01 -3.88
CA ARG A 21 -3.49 6.75 -5.32
C ARG A 21 -2.54 5.56 -5.54
N ALA A 22 -1.42 5.54 -4.83
CA ALA A 22 -0.47 4.43 -4.88
C ALA A 22 -1.08 3.13 -4.36
N ALA A 23 -1.79 3.17 -3.23
CA ALA A 23 -2.46 2.00 -2.68
C ALA A 23 -3.53 1.45 -3.64
N ALA A 24 -4.30 2.31 -4.31
CA ALA A 24 -5.33 1.89 -5.27
C ALA A 24 -4.73 1.18 -6.49
N LEU A 25 -3.61 1.67 -7.03
CA LEU A 25 -2.91 1.02 -8.15
C LEU A 25 -2.32 -0.35 -7.76
N PHE A 26 -1.82 -0.45 -6.52
CA PHE A 26 -1.23 -1.69 -6.01
C PHE A 26 -2.23 -2.65 -5.36
N ALA A 27 -3.46 -2.22 -5.09
CA ALA A 27 -4.45 -3.01 -4.36
C ALA A 27 -4.70 -4.36 -5.04
N LEU A 28 -5.01 -4.37 -6.35
CA LEU A 28 -5.34 -5.59 -7.06
C LEU A 28 -4.20 -6.63 -7.08
N PRO A 29 -2.98 -6.31 -7.55
CA PRO A 29 -1.89 -7.29 -7.54
C PRO A 29 -1.46 -7.69 -6.12
N PHE A 30 -1.56 -6.77 -5.15
CA PHE A 30 -1.29 -7.07 -3.75
C PHE A 30 -2.28 -8.09 -3.19
N ILE A 31 -3.59 -7.89 -3.41
CA ILE A 31 -4.64 -8.81 -2.96
C ILE A 31 -4.46 -10.21 -3.57
N ILE A 32 -4.07 -10.29 -4.84
CA ILE A 32 -3.77 -11.58 -5.49
C ILE A 32 -2.60 -12.27 -4.79
N ALA A 33 -1.50 -11.56 -4.57
CA ALA A 33 -0.32 -12.11 -3.89
C ALA A 33 -0.62 -12.53 -2.44
N ASP A 34 -1.42 -11.73 -1.74
CA ASP A 34 -1.84 -11.98 -0.37
C ASP A 34 -2.80 -13.19 -0.27
N PHE A 35 -3.73 -13.34 -1.21
CA PHE A 35 -4.59 -14.50 -1.32
C PHE A 35 -3.80 -15.81 -1.45
N PHE A 36 -2.79 -15.84 -2.33
CA PHE A 36 -1.91 -17.01 -2.46
C PHE A 36 -1.12 -17.29 -1.18
N ASN A 37 -0.73 -16.24 -0.45
CA ASN A 37 -0.08 -16.40 0.86
C ASN A 37 -1.02 -17.10 1.85
N TYR A 38 -2.24 -16.58 2.02
CA TYR A 38 -3.23 -17.14 2.96
C TYR A 38 -3.60 -18.60 2.68
N TYR A 39 -3.82 -18.96 1.41
CA TYR A 39 -4.23 -20.33 1.05
C TYR A 39 -3.09 -21.35 1.10
N SER A 40 -1.83 -20.90 1.03
CA SER A 40 -0.66 -21.80 1.01
C SER A 40 -0.27 -22.41 2.37
N ALA A 41 -0.97 -22.05 3.46
CA ALA A 41 -0.75 -22.61 4.79
C ALA A 41 0.74 -22.69 5.22
N GLY A 42 1.51 -21.62 4.99
CA GLY A 42 2.87 -21.47 5.53
C GLY A 42 4.02 -22.01 4.67
N THR A 43 3.78 -22.87 3.68
CA THR A 43 4.87 -23.37 2.82
C THR A 43 5.27 -22.38 1.73
N ALA A 44 4.37 -21.49 1.28
CA ALA A 44 4.74 -20.40 0.38
C ALA A 44 5.32 -19.17 1.11
N LEU A 45 5.33 -19.16 2.45
CA LEU A 45 5.70 -17.99 3.26
C LEU A 45 7.12 -17.49 2.97
N ALA A 46 8.04 -18.40 2.65
CA ALA A 46 9.41 -18.08 2.22
C ALA A 46 9.49 -17.34 0.88
N PHE A 47 8.51 -17.53 -0.01
CA PHE A 47 8.46 -16.91 -1.35
C PHE A 47 7.46 -15.76 -1.42
N SER A 48 6.35 -15.84 -0.69
CA SER A 48 5.30 -14.84 -0.67
C SER A 48 5.65 -13.63 0.19
N LEU A 49 6.41 -13.79 1.29
CA LEU A 49 6.84 -12.65 2.11
C LEU A 49 7.78 -11.69 1.35
N PRO A 50 8.82 -12.16 0.63
CA PRO A 50 9.64 -11.26 -0.20
C PRO A 50 8.81 -10.54 -1.27
N VAL A 51 7.86 -11.24 -1.89
CA VAL A 51 6.98 -10.65 -2.91
C VAL A 51 6.06 -9.57 -2.31
N LEU A 52 5.43 -9.86 -1.17
CA LEU A 52 4.63 -8.87 -0.44
C LEU A 52 5.48 -7.68 0.00
N ALA A 53 6.72 -7.92 0.43
CA ALA A 53 7.64 -6.86 0.81
C ALA A 53 7.99 -5.94 -0.36
N LEU A 54 8.18 -6.51 -1.55
CA LEU A 54 8.37 -5.74 -2.78
C LEU A 54 7.13 -4.92 -3.14
N PHE A 55 5.93 -5.44 -2.92
CA PHE A 55 4.70 -4.67 -3.14
C PHE A 55 4.55 -3.52 -2.16
N TYR A 56 4.85 -3.71 -0.87
CA TYR A 56 4.84 -2.63 0.11
C TYR A 56 5.88 -1.55 -0.22
N ALA A 57 7.12 -1.95 -0.56
CA ALA A 57 8.16 -1.03 -0.96
C ALA A 57 7.83 -0.32 -2.28
N GLY A 58 7.29 -1.04 -3.27
CA GLY A 58 6.85 -0.47 -4.54
C GLY A 58 5.72 0.55 -4.37
N CYS A 59 4.74 0.25 -3.51
CA CYS A 59 3.67 1.17 -3.15
C CYS A 59 4.22 2.44 -2.47
N GLY A 60 5.14 2.29 -1.52
CA GLY A 60 5.78 3.43 -0.85
C GLY A 60 6.62 4.30 -1.78
N GLY A 61 7.34 3.69 -2.72
CA GLY A 61 8.08 4.40 -3.76
C GLY A 61 7.16 5.14 -4.72
N LEU A 62 6.06 4.51 -5.15
CA LEU A 62 5.09 5.14 -6.04
C LEU A 62 4.34 6.29 -5.35
N ALA A 63 4.00 6.15 -4.07
CA ALA A 63 3.40 7.23 -3.29
C ALA A 63 4.35 8.42 -3.14
N SER A 64 5.66 8.15 -3.01
CA SER A 64 6.69 9.19 -2.96
C SER A 64 6.86 9.89 -4.30
N LYS A 65 6.72 9.15 -5.41
CA LYS A 65 6.65 9.75 -6.75
C LYS A 65 5.47 10.71 -6.87
N PHE A 66 4.26 10.26 -6.52
CA PHE A 66 3.08 11.13 -6.56
C PHE A 66 3.20 12.33 -5.61
N ALA A 67 3.85 12.17 -4.47
CA ALA A 67 4.13 13.30 -3.57
C ALA A 67 5.12 14.30 -4.19
N GLY A 68 6.12 13.83 -4.95
CA GLY A 68 7.02 14.68 -5.72
C GLY A 68 6.29 15.43 -6.83
N ASP A 69 5.41 14.75 -7.57
CA ASP A 69 4.56 15.35 -8.62
C ASP A 69 3.60 16.40 -8.03
N ASP A 70 3.14 16.22 -6.78
CA ASP A 70 2.32 17.19 -6.04
C ASP A 70 3.15 18.34 -5.41
N GLY A 71 4.47 18.35 -5.58
CA GLY A 71 5.36 19.40 -5.06
C GLY A 71 5.65 19.33 -3.55
N ARG A 72 5.51 18.16 -2.90
CA ARG A 72 5.87 18.00 -1.48
C ARG A 72 7.38 17.97 -1.26
N ASP A 73 7.79 18.35 -0.04
CA ASP A 73 9.17 18.31 0.39
C ASP A 73 9.72 16.86 0.39
N PRO A 74 10.92 16.61 -0.15
CA PRO A 74 11.59 15.31 -0.10
C PRO A 74 11.80 14.74 1.31
N ALA A 75 11.81 15.58 2.33
CA ALA A 75 11.83 15.14 3.72
C ALA A 75 10.60 14.29 4.09
N ASP A 76 9.45 14.55 3.46
CA ASP A 76 8.17 13.90 3.75
C ASP A 76 7.98 12.56 3.02
N PHE A 77 8.82 12.22 2.04
CA PHE A 77 8.66 11.00 1.24
C PHE A 77 8.70 9.71 2.07
N LEU A 78 9.51 9.70 3.13
CA LEU A 78 9.56 8.60 4.09
C LEU A 78 8.21 8.39 4.79
N TYR A 79 7.61 9.49 5.25
CA TYR A 79 6.33 9.48 5.94
C TYR A 79 5.18 9.13 4.98
N VAL A 80 5.17 9.70 3.78
CA VAL A 80 4.19 9.37 2.74
C VAL A 80 4.28 7.89 2.34
N GLY A 81 5.51 7.36 2.18
CA GLY A 81 5.75 5.95 1.90
C GLY A 81 5.24 5.03 3.01
N ALA A 82 5.47 5.40 4.28
CA ALA A 82 4.95 4.66 5.43
C ALA A 82 3.41 4.63 5.43
N ILE A 83 2.76 5.77 5.21
CA ILE A 83 1.29 5.85 5.13
C ILE A 83 0.76 5.03 3.96
N ALA A 84 1.43 5.03 2.80
CA ALA A 84 1.02 4.24 1.66
C ALA A 84 1.09 2.73 1.95
N GLY A 85 2.12 2.28 2.68
CA GLY A 85 2.21 0.89 3.16
C GLY A 85 1.06 0.54 4.12
N LEU A 86 0.73 1.43 5.05
CA LEU A 86 -0.40 1.26 5.96
C LEU A 86 -1.75 1.27 5.23
N ALA A 87 -1.91 2.14 4.24
CA ALA A 87 -3.11 2.22 3.41
C ALA A 87 -3.30 0.94 2.60
N LEU A 88 -2.23 0.43 1.96
CA LEU A 88 -2.26 -0.82 1.22
C LEU A 88 -2.63 -2.02 2.12
N TRP A 89 -2.04 -2.06 3.31
CA TRP A 89 -2.39 -3.07 4.32
C TRP A 89 -3.87 -2.96 4.74
N ALA A 90 -4.37 -1.76 5.02
CA ALA A 90 -5.76 -1.55 5.42
C ALA A 90 -6.73 -1.92 4.28
N THR A 91 -6.38 -1.61 3.03
CA THR A 91 -7.17 -2.02 1.85
C THR A 91 -7.21 -3.54 1.71
N SER A 92 -6.07 -4.24 1.87
CA SER A 92 -6.06 -5.70 1.86
C SER A 92 -6.91 -6.27 2.99
N LEU A 93 -6.76 -5.77 4.21
CA LEU A 93 -7.53 -6.24 5.36
C LEU A 93 -9.03 -6.07 5.12
N LEU A 94 -9.46 -4.92 4.59
CA LEU A 94 -10.86 -4.67 4.25
C LEU A 94 -11.37 -5.67 3.21
N VAL A 95 -10.64 -5.87 2.11
CA VAL A 95 -11.06 -6.78 1.03
C VAL A 95 -11.08 -8.23 1.50
N ASN A 96 -10.03 -8.68 2.19
CA ASN A 96 -9.96 -10.04 2.73
C ASN A 96 -11.04 -10.29 3.79
N THR A 97 -11.39 -9.28 4.60
CA THR A 97 -12.49 -9.39 5.57
C THR A 97 -13.83 -9.51 4.85
N ILE A 98 -14.08 -8.73 3.79
CA ILE A 98 -15.31 -8.84 2.99
C ILE A 98 -15.42 -10.23 2.35
N ILE A 99 -14.35 -10.72 1.72
CA ILE A 99 -14.31 -12.06 1.11
C ILE A 99 -14.55 -13.13 2.19
N SER A 100 -13.87 -13.02 3.33
CA SER A 100 -14.04 -13.95 4.46
C SER A 100 -15.43 -13.90 5.06
N LEU A 101 -16.10 -12.75 5.05
CA LEU A 101 -17.48 -12.61 5.51
C LEU A 101 -18.46 -13.29 4.54
N ILE A 102 -18.27 -13.13 3.23
CA ILE A 102 -19.09 -13.79 2.20
C ILE A 102 -18.91 -15.32 2.27
N ILE A 103 -17.67 -15.80 2.38
CA ILE A 103 -17.38 -17.24 2.49
C ILE A 103 -17.78 -17.77 3.88
N GLY A 104 -17.59 -16.97 4.93
CA GLY A 104 -17.84 -17.32 6.31
C GLY A 104 -19.32 -17.42 6.68
N THR A 105 -20.15 -16.58 6.07
CA THR A 105 -21.61 -16.72 6.14
C THR A 105 -22.07 -18.00 5.45
N ALA A 106 -21.38 -18.45 4.38
CA ALA A 106 -21.66 -19.74 3.74
C ALA A 106 -21.17 -20.95 4.55
N THR A 107 -20.21 -20.79 5.47
CA THR A 107 -19.54 -21.89 6.22
C THR A 107 -19.87 -21.92 7.72
N LEU A 108 -21.01 -21.36 8.14
CA LEU A 108 -21.52 -21.40 9.52
C LEU A 108 -20.57 -20.78 10.58
N GLY A 109 -19.89 -19.67 10.26
CA GLY A 109 -19.20 -18.84 11.26
C GLY A 109 -17.84 -19.36 11.76
N THR A 110 -17.36 -20.50 11.28
CA THR A 110 -16.06 -21.10 11.64
C THR A 110 -14.86 -20.21 11.26
N THR A 111 -14.94 -19.49 10.15
CA THR A 111 -13.92 -18.53 9.69
C THR A 111 -13.86 -17.26 10.53
N LEU A 112 -14.97 -16.81 11.13
CA LEU A 112 -14.98 -15.70 12.08
C LEU A 112 -14.28 -16.08 13.39
N LEU A 113 -14.45 -17.32 13.84
CA LEU A 113 -13.87 -17.81 15.10
C LEU A 113 -12.34 -17.95 15.05
N LEU A 114 -11.80 -18.38 13.90
CA LEU A 114 -10.35 -18.53 13.68
C LEU A 114 -9.70 -17.24 13.13
N GLY A 115 -10.48 -16.40 12.44
CA GLY A 115 -10.01 -15.12 11.90
C GLY A 115 -9.74 -14.09 13.00
N VAL A 116 -10.54 -14.05 14.06
CA VAL A 116 -10.37 -13.06 15.16
C VAL A 116 -9.03 -13.22 15.90
N PRO A 117 -8.62 -14.41 16.38
CA PRO A 117 -7.31 -14.59 17.02
C PRO A 117 -6.14 -14.26 16.09
N TYR A 118 -6.24 -14.64 14.81
CA TYR A 118 -5.24 -14.33 13.81
C TYR A 118 -5.12 -12.82 13.58
N LEU A 119 -6.24 -12.10 13.47
CA LEU A 119 -6.24 -10.64 13.36
C LEU A 119 -5.65 -9.99 14.63
N CYS A 120 -5.97 -10.48 15.82
CA CYS A 120 -5.44 -9.88 17.05
C CYS A 120 -3.92 -10.03 17.21
N LEU A 121 -3.33 -11.13 16.72
CA LEU A 121 -1.89 -11.40 16.88
C LEU A 121 -1.05 -10.98 15.66
N CYS A 122 -1.53 -11.23 14.45
CA CYS A 122 -0.76 -11.02 13.22
C CYS A 122 -1.00 -9.64 12.59
N ALA A 123 -2.18 -9.04 12.78
CA ALA A 123 -2.49 -7.71 12.21
C ALA A 123 -1.51 -6.61 12.67
N PRO A 124 -1.15 -6.50 13.96
CA PRO A 124 -0.23 -5.45 14.41
C PRO A 124 1.17 -5.63 13.82
N VAL A 125 1.64 -6.88 13.73
CA VAL A 125 2.95 -7.20 13.17
C VAL A 125 2.99 -6.88 11.67
N GLN A 126 1.96 -7.28 10.92
CA GLN A 126 1.86 -6.98 9.49
C GLN A 126 1.70 -5.48 9.21
N LEU A 127 0.97 -4.77 10.06
CA LEU A 127 0.83 -3.32 9.98
C LEU A 127 2.18 -2.62 10.14
N ILE A 128 2.95 -2.99 11.17
CA ILE A 128 4.28 -2.41 11.43
C ILE A 128 5.23 -2.75 10.27
N VAL A 129 5.27 -4.01 9.84
CA VAL A 129 6.14 -4.47 8.75
C VAL A 129 5.77 -3.77 7.43
N GLY A 130 4.49 -3.66 7.09
CA GLY A 130 4.01 -2.97 5.89
C GLY A 130 4.34 -1.48 5.90
N GLY A 131 4.20 -0.82 7.05
CA GLY A 131 4.60 0.59 7.22
C GLY A 131 6.11 0.80 7.06
N LEU A 132 6.93 -0.05 7.67
CA LEU A 132 8.39 0.03 7.56
C LEU A 132 8.88 -0.25 6.13
N LEU A 133 8.27 -1.21 5.43
CA LEU A 133 8.60 -1.54 4.05
C LEU A 133 8.13 -0.44 3.09
N GLY A 134 6.96 0.16 3.33
CA GLY A 134 6.51 1.36 2.62
C GLY A 134 7.47 2.54 2.82
N MET A 135 7.94 2.77 4.05
CA MET A 135 8.96 3.78 4.35
C MET A 135 10.27 3.50 3.60
N LEU A 136 10.71 2.23 3.57
CA LEU A 136 11.90 1.81 2.82
C LEU A 136 11.72 2.07 1.32
N GLY A 137 10.53 1.83 0.77
CA GLY A 137 10.16 2.19 -0.59
C GLY A 137 10.33 3.68 -0.89
N GLY A 138 9.83 4.54 0.00
CA GLY A 138 9.99 5.99 -0.12
C GLY A 138 11.44 6.45 0.01
N TRP A 139 12.23 5.80 0.88
CA TRP A 139 13.66 6.06 1.01
C TRP A 139 14.43 5.72 -0.28
N VAL A 140 14.16 4.56 -0.87
CA VAL A 140 14.77 4.13 -2.15
C VAL A 140 14.43 5.13 -3.25
N TYR A 141 13.15 5.55 -3.34
CA TYR A 141 12.73 6.54 -4.32
C TYR A 141 13.47 7.88 -4.17
N ARG A 142 13.55 8.41 -2.94
CA ARG A 142 14.28 9.65 -2.66
C ARG A 142 15.75 9.54 -3.07
N LYS A 143 16.40 8.43 -2.74
CA LYS A 143 17.84 8.27 -2.93
C LYS A 143 18.25 8.10 -4.39
N PHE A 144 17.49 7.31 -5.16
CA PHE A 144 17.87 6.92 -6.51
C PHE A 144 17.16 7.73 -7.60
N PHE A 145 15.88 8.06 -7.42
CA PHE A 145 15.10 8.65 -8.49
C PHE A 145 14.96 10.17 -8.34
N TYR A 146 14.71 10.67 -7.13
CA TYR A 146 14.52 12.11 -6.93
C TYR A 146 15.82 12.94 -7.05
N ASN A 147 16.93 12.42 -6.54
CA ASN A 147 18.23 13.09 -6.68
C ASN A 147 18.71 13.13 -8.14
N GLU A 148 18.36 12.14 -8.98
CA GLU A 148 18.67 12.16 -10.40
C GLU A 148 17.84 13.18 -11.18
N THR A 149 16.56 13.38 -10.81
CA THR A 149 15.72 14.42 -11.44
C THR A 149 16.25 15.82 -11.15
N LEU A 150 16.63 16.12 -9.90
CA LEU A 150 17.20 17.42 -9.55
C LEU A 150 18.49 17.72 -10.30
N VAL A 151 19.35 16.72 -10.48
CA VAL A 151 20.56 16.88 -11.28
C VAL A 151 20.18 17.17 -12.73
N ASN A 152 19.29 16.39 -13.34
CA ASN A 152 18.93 16.61 -14.74
C ASN A 152 18.22 17.95 -15.03
N ASP A 153 17.41 18.46 -14.10
CA ASP A 153 16.74 19.78 -14.23
C ASP A 153 17.72 20.97 -14.05
N GLU A 154 18.84 20.80 -13.33
CA GLU A 154 19.88 21.84 -13.22
C GLU A 154 20.76 21.98 -14.48
N TRP A 155 20.76 20.97 -15.37
CA TRP A 155 21.56 20.95 -16.60
C TRP A 155 20.72 21.16 -17.88
N SER A 156 19.41 21.40 -17.77
CA SER A 156 18.49 21.71 -18.89
C SER A 156 18.08 23.18 -18.93
#